data_AF-H1YIV1-F1
#
_entry.id   AF-H1YIV1-F1
#
_cell.length_a   1.000
_cell.length_b   1.000
_cell.length_c   1.000
_cell.angle_alpha   90.00
_cell.angle_beta   90.00
_cell.angle_gamma   90.00
#
_symmetry.space_group_name_H-M   'P 1'
#
loop_
_entity.id
_entity.type
_entity.pdbx_description
1 polymer ?
#
loop_
_entity_poly.entity_id
_entity_poly.type
_entity_poly.pdbx_seq_one_letter_code
_entity_poly.pdbx_strand_id
1 'polypeptide(L)'
;MVMLTKTYSAIDLLDKVLEFIEMTPNSNEWNLQSLKSNLPRQIRFRQIEALLNAFFAKNASASLLNKATSIFSNQRKISINFLLSGKFLNDRAIDDYANLLDLIKSFVAKESGNVDQSKQIRVEQLTFIFPKLIDFKRQIRNLLTFNSGWLEASSTTSVFSIFLTNSISNNLIGKYDELDKVLELFINPKSLIFTEEELIAKFNFPTEDLSSVDADFM
;
A
#
# COMPACT_ATOMS: atom_id res chain seq x y z
N MET A 1 -0.41 -31.85 6.93
CA MET A 1 -0.77 -30.79 5.97
C MET A 1 -0.29 -29.48 6.59
N VAL A 2 0.75 -28.86 6.03
CA VAL A 2 1.26 -27.58 6.55
C VAL A 2 0.30 -26.50 6.07
N MET A 3 -0.43 -25.84 6.98
CA MET A 3 -1.20 -24.66 6.60
C MET A 3 -0.20 -23.56 6.23
N LEU A 4 -0.25 -23.10 4.98
CA LEU A 4 0.52 -21.94 4.55
C LEU A 4 -0.03 -20.72 5.28
N THR A 5 0.77 -20.18 6.19
CA THR A 5 0.46 -18.97 6.92
C THR A 5 0.48 -17.78 5.96
N LYS A 6 -0.66 -17.09 5.79
CA LYS A 6 -0.73 -15.91 4.93
C LYS A 6 0.02 -14.75 5.57
N THR A 7 0.83 -14.07 4.78
CA THR A 7 1.67 -12.94 5.22
C THR A 7 1.30 -11.66 4.50
N TYR A 8 1.57 -10.52 5.14
CA TYR A 8 1.27 -9.19 4.62
C TYR A 8 2.51 -8.29 4.71
N SER A 9 2.86 -7.70 3.56
CA SER A 9 3.90 -6.69 3.34
C SER A 9 3.29 -5.27 3.29
N ALA A 10 4.13 -4.24 3.20
CA ALA A 10 3.62 -2.88 3.01
C ALA A 10 3.07 -2.66 1.59
N ILE A 11 3.51 -3.42 0.59
CA ILE A 11 2.88 -3.46 -0.72
C ILE A 11 1.47 -4.03 -0.67
N ASP A 12 1.22 -5.07 0.12
CA ASP A 12 -0.15 -5.60 0.30
C ASP A 12 -1.08 -4.55 0.92
N LEU A 13 -0.59 -3.77 1.89
CA LEU A 13 -1.31 -2.61 2.44
C LEU A 13 -1.60 -1.59 1.33
N LEU A 14 -0.59 -1.22 0.55
CA LEU A 14 -0.76 -0.22 -0.49
C LEU A 14 -1.74 -0.66 -1.58
N ASP A 15 -1.68 -1.90 -2.03
CA ASP A 15 -2.58 -2.45 -3.04
C ASP A 15 -4.03 -2.47 -2.54
N LYS A 16 -4.26 -2.86 -1.28
CA LYS A 16 -5.59 -2.77 -0.64
C LYS A 16 -6.09 -1.33 -0.56
N VAL A 17 -5.22 -0.38 -0.24
CA VAL A 17 -5.56 1.05 -0.20
C VAL A 17 -5.97 1.54 -1.58
N LEU A 18 -5.20 1.23 -2.63
CA LEU A 18 -5.49 1.68 -3.99
C LEU A 18 -6.79 1.07 -4.52
N GLU A 19 -7.01 -0.24 -4.30
CA GLU A 19 -8.28 -0.91 -4.62
C GLU A 19 -9.46 -0.21 -3.92
N PHE A 20 -9.34 0.06 -2.62
CA PHE A 20 -10.39 0.69 -1.85
C PHE A 20 -10.76 2.09 -2.35
N ILE A 21 -9.77 2.88 -2.79
CA ILE A 21 -9.99 4.23 -3.33
C ILE A 21 -10.67 4.18 -4.70
N GLU A 22 -10.35 3.19 -5.54
CA GLU A 22 -11.05 2.95 -6.81
C GLU A 22 -12.54 2.67 -6.55
N MET A 23 -12.86 1.86 -5.55
CA MET A 23 -14.24 1.55 -5.16
C MET A 23 -14.95 2.69 -4.43
N THR A 24 -14.22 3.49 -3.65
CA THR A 24 -14.74 4.54 -2.79
C THR A 24 -13.95 5.83 -3.04
N PRO A 25 -14.16 6.52 -4.17
CA PRO A 25 -13.33 7.66 -4.56
C PRO A 25 -13.49 8.89 -3.66
N ASN A 26 -14.64 9.03 -2.98
CA ASN A 26 -14.91 10.14 -2.08
C ASN A 26 -14.22 9.91 -0.72
N SER A 27 -13.15 10.65 -0.44
CA SER A 27 -12.40 10.51 0.83
C SER A 27 -13.21 10.81 2.10
N ASN A 28 -14.34 11.53 1.99
CA ASN A 28 -15.24 11.74 3.12
C ASN A 28 -15.96 10.46 3.55
N GLU A 29 -16.03 9.45 2.68
CA GLU A 29 -16.66 8.15 2.94
C GLU A 29 -15.67 7.12 3.54
N TRP A 30 -14.39 7.47 3.71
CA TRP A 30 -13.36 6.59 4.24
C TRP A 30 -13.45 6.47 5.77
N ASN A 31 -14.59 5.99 6.25
CA ASN A 31 -14.86 5.76 7.66
C ASN A 31 -15.96 4.70 7.84
N LEU A 32 -15.95 4.01 8.99
CA LEU A 32 -16.88 2.91 9.26
C LEU A 32 -18.36 3.31 9.24
N GLN A 33 -18.67 4.56 9.56
CA GLN A 33 -20.05 5.05 9.63
C GLN A 33 -20.64 5.20 8.21
N SER A 34 -19.91 5.83 7.31
CA SER A 34 -20.30 5.98 5.90
C SER A 34 -20.40 4.63 5.17
N LEU A 35 -19.59 3.65 5.57
CA LEU A 35 -19.55 2.33 4.94
C LEU A 35 -20.55 1.33 5.53
N LYS A 36 -21.36 1.70 6.53
CA LYS A 36 -22.24 0.77 7.25
C LYS A 36 -23.22 0.01 6.34
N SER A 37 -23.67 0.63 5.25
CA SER A 37 -24.59 0.01 4.28
C SER A 37 -23.89 -0.78 3.17
N ASN A 38 -22.56 -0.84 3.16
CA ASN A 38 -21.78 -1.61 2.18
C ASN A 38 -20.76 -2.47 2.94
N LEU A 39 -21.20 -3.66 3.36
CA LEU A 39 -20.42 -4.58 4.17
C LEU A 39 -19.07 -4.94 3.53
N PRO A 40 -18.96 -5.28 2.22
CA PRO A 40 -17.67 -5.60 1.65
C PRO A 40 -16.66 -4.44 1.69
N ARG A 41 -17.10 -3.19 1.44
CA ARG A 41 -16.22 -2.02 1.59
C ARG A 41 -15.85 -1.77 3.05
N GLN A 42 -16.77 -2.01 3.97
CA GLN A 42 -16.51 -1.88 5.40
C GLN A 42 -15.42 -2.87 5.87
N ILE A 43 -15.48 -4.13 5.46
CA ILE A 43 -14.47 -5.15 5.80
C ILE A 43 -13.11 -4.76 5.22
N ARG A 44 -13.04 -4.37 3.94
CA ARG A 44 -11.79 -3.89 3.32
C ARG A 44 -11.20 -2.69 4.06
N PHE A 45 -12.03 -1.73 4.46
CA PHE A 45 -11.58 -0.58 5.26
C PHE A 45 -10.99 -1.00 6.61
N ARG A 46 -11.60 -1.98 7.31
CA ARG A 46 -11.05 -2.54 8.56
C ARG A 46 -9.72 -3.25 8.34
N GLN A 47 -9.55 -4.00 7.25
CA GLN A 47 -8.25 -4.61 6.90
C GLN A 47 -7.17 -3.53 6.72
N ILE A 48 -7.51 -2.44 6.03
CA ILE A 48 -6.60 -1.30 5.85
C ILE A 48 -6.27 -0.65 7.19
N GLU A 49 -7.25 -0.38 8.06
CA GLU A 49 -6.99 0.18 9.39
C GLU A 49 -6.07 -0.72 10.22
N ALA A 50 -6.28 -2.03 10.22
CA ALA A 50 -5.42 -3.00 10.92
C ALA A 50 -3.98 -2.99 10.39
N LEU A 51 -3.79 -2.98 9.06
CA LEU A 51 -2.46 -2.93 8.44
C LEU A 51 -1.76 -1.59 8.67
N LEU A 52 -2.47 -0.47 8.54
CA LEU A 52 -1.93 0.86 8.89
C LEU A 52 -1.45 0.89 10.35
N ASN A 53 -2.23 0.31 11.26
CA ASN A 53 -1.81 0.21 12.65
C ASN A 53 -0.59 -0.69 12.82
N ALA A 54 -0.51 -1.82 12.10
CA ALA A 54 0.63 -2.73 12.19
C ALA A 54 1.95 -2.09 11.71
N PHE A 55 1.96 -1.51 10.50
CA PHE A 55 3.16 -0.95 9.89
C PHE A 55 3.65 0.36 10.54
N PHE A 56 2.76 1.08 11.21
CA PHE A 56 3.09 2.38 11.76
C PHE A 56 2.89 2.48 13.28
N ALA A 57 2.58 1.37 13.96
CA ALA A 57 2.62 1.33 15.42
C ALA A 57 4.04 1.66 15.89
N LYS A 58 4.18 2.75 16.66
CA LYS A 58 5.44 3.16 17.31
C LYS A 58 6.09 2.08 18.20
N ASN A 59 5.36 1.00 18.49
CA ASN A 59 5.76 -0.08 19.41
C ASN A 59 6.13 -1.41 18.73
N ALA A 60 6.07 -1.54 17.40
CA ALA A 60 6.39 -2.82 16.74
C ALA A 60 7.85 -3.27 16.93
N SER A 61 8.75 -2.38 17.36
CA SER A 61 10.16 -2.69 17.70
C SER A 61 10.66 -2.07 19.01
N ALA A 62 9.75 -1.57 19.86
CA ALA A 62 10.16 -1.00 21.14
C ALA A 62 10.56 -2.13 22.11
N SER A 63 11.87 -2.41 22.15
CA SER A 63 12.55 -3.03 23.29
C SER A 63 11.95 -2.53 24.61
N LEU A 64 11.78 -3.44 25.57
CA LEU A 64 11.12 -3.29 26.88
C LEU A 64 11.55 -2.06 27.72
N LEU A 65 12.58 -1.32 27.30
CA LEU A 65 13.16 -0.17 28.01
C LEU A 65 12.48 1.18 27.72
N ASN A 66 11.70 1.34 26.63
CA ASN A 66 11.13 2.66 26.26
C ASN A 66 9.67 2.89 26.72
N LYS A 67 9.20 2.15 27.73
CA LYS A 67 7.83 2.28 28.26
C LYS A 67 7.55 3.58 29.02
N ALA A 68 8.57 4.34 29.42
CA ALA A 68 8.39 5.52 30.27
C ALA A 68 8.03 6.82 29.51
N THR A 69 8.32 6.92 28.20
CA THR A 69 8.06 8.12 27.40
C THR A 69 6.76 8.07 26.58
N SER A 70 6.06 6.94 26.58
CA SER A 70 4.84 6.74 25.76
C SER A 70 3.55 7.27 26.39
N ILE A 71 3.58 7.70 27.66
CA ILE A 71 2.38 8.12 28.41
C ILE A 71 1.78 9.44 27.87
N PHE A 72 2.56 10.27 27.16
CA PHE A 72 2.11 11.58 26.63
C PHE A 72 2.06 11.67 25.10
N SER A 73 2.37 10.60 24.36
CA SER A 73 2.24 10.59 22.91
C SER A 73 0.80 10.23 22.53
N ASN A 74 -0.04 11.25 22.29
CA ASN A 74 -1.31 11.12 21.57
C ASN A 74 -1.17 10.08 20.45
N GLN A 75 -1.96 9.00 20.51
CA GLN A 75 -2.05 8.00 19.44
C GLN A 75 -2.59 8.72 18.20
N ARG A 76 -1.68 9.24 17.37
CA ARG A 76 -2.05 9.85 16.10
C ARG A 76 -2.69 8.75 15.25
N LYS A 77 -4.00 8.85 15.02
CA LYS A 77 -4.71 7.91 14.13
C LYS A 77 -4.10 8.02 12.75
N ILE A 78 -3.57 6.92 12.25
CA ILE A 78 -2.94 6.84 10.93
C ILE A 78 -4.04 6.56 9.92
N SER A 79 -4.19 7.48 8.97
CA SER A 79 -5.25 7.43 7.96
C SER A 79 -4.67 7.12 6.59
N ILE A 80 -5.54 6.70 5.66
CA ILE A 80 -5.18 6.52 4.25
C ILE A 80 -4.53 7.80 3.69
N ASN A 81 -5.10 8.97 3.98
CA ASN A 81 -4.52 10.26 3.55
C ASN A 81 -3.11 10.50 4.11
N PHE A 82 -2.83 10.06 5.33
CA PHE A 82 -1.51 10.18 5.92
C PHE A 82 -0.48 9.29 5.20
N LEU A 83 -0.86 8.07 4.84
CA LEU A 83 -0.07 7.17 4.00
C LEU A 83 0.17 7.82 2.63
N LEU A 84 -0.88 8.13 1.87
CA LEU A 84 -0.79 8.61 0.48
C LEU A 84 0.02 9.90 0.33
N SER A 85 -0.06 10.80 1.31
CA SER A 85 0.68 12.06 1.29
C SER A 85 2.16 11.92 1.68
N GLY A 86 2.60 10.74 2.12
CA GLY A 86 3.97 10.53 2.59
C GLY A 86 4.31 11.26 3.89
N LYS A 87 3.32 11.84 4.59
CA LYS A 87 3.57 12.65 5.80
C LYS A 87 4.24 11.87 6.93
N PHE A 88 4.09 10.54 6.95
CA PHE A 88 4.76 9.64 7.87
C PHE A 88 6.29 9.65 7.74
N LEU A 89 6.81 10.07 6.58
CA LEU A 89 8.25 10.05 6.34
C LEU A 89 9.00 11.00 7.27
N ASN A 90 8.36 12.12 7.64
CA ASN A 90 8.88 13.11 8.57
C ASN A 90 8.92 12.62 10.03
N ASP A 91 8.25 11.51 10.34
CA ASP A 91 8.22 10.94 11.69
C ASP A 91 9.40 9.96 11.93
N ARG A 92 10.31 9.78 10.96
CA ARG A 92 11.47 8.87 11.00
C ARG A 92 12.78 9.60 10.77
N ALA A 93 13.88 9.03 11.27
CA ALA A 93 15.22 9.56 11.00
C ALA A 93 15.61 9.25 9.55
N ILE A 94 16.44 10.08 8.92
CA ILE A 94 16.95 9.81 7.57
C ILE A 94 17.69 8.47 7.48
N ASP A 95 18.37 8.09 8.58
CA ASP A 95 19.14 6.84 8.68
C ASP A 95 18.25 5.59 8.65
N ASP A 96 16.98 5.69 9.04
CA ASP A 96 16.03 4.59 8.89
C ASP A 96 15.86 4.22 7.40
N TYR A 97 16.15 5.12 6.47
CA TYR A 97 16.01 4.91 5.02
C TYR A 97 17.30 4.50 4.31
N ALA A 98 18.36 4.09 5.01
CA ALA A 98 19.66 3.78 4.39
C ALA A 98 19.56 2.91 3.11
N ASN A 99 18.80 1.82 3.18
CA ASN A 99 18.57 0.92 2.03
C ASN A 99 17.90 1.61 0.83
N LEU A 100 16.93 2.49 1.09
CA LEU A 100 16.26 3.28 0.06
C LEU A 100 17.22 4.28 -0.57
N LEU A 101 18.04 4.95 0.25
CA LEU A 101 19.00 5.95 -0.23
C LEU A 101 20.05 5.29 -1.13
N ASP A 102 20.54 4.11 -0.77
CA ASP A 102 21.49 3.34 -1.56
C ASP A 102 20.87 2.86 -2.88
N LEU A 103 19.61 2.42 -2.84
CA LEU A 103 18.87 2.05 -4.06
C LEU A 103 18.71 3.25 -5.00
N ILE A 104 18.29 4.42 -4.49
CA ILE A 104 18.13 5.64 -5.31
C ILE A 104 19.46 6.03 -5.96
N LYS A 105 20.56 6.07 -5.19
CA LYS A 105 21.89 6.41 -5.71
C LYS A 105 22.34 5.43 -6.78
N SER A 106 22.18 4.13 -6.53
CA SER A 106 22.57 3.08 -7.47
C SER A 106 21.77 3.13 -8.77
N PHE A 107 20.46 3.35 -8.67
CA PHE A 107 19.57 3.50 -9.82
C PHE A 107 19.96 4.73 -10.66
N VAL A 108 20.16 5.89 -10.02
CA VAL A 108 20.54 7.11 -10.72
C VAL A 108 21.92 6.99 -11.36
N ALA A 109 22.90 6.38 -10.68
CA ALA A 109 24.24 6.16 -11.24
C ALA A 109 24.21 5.25 -12.48
N LYS A 110 23.32 4.26 -12.50
CA LYS A 110 23.11 3.36 -13.63
C LYS A 110 22.45 4.06 -14.83
N GLU A 111 21.40 4.84 -14.59
CA GLU A 111 20.59 5.45 -15.65
C GLU A 111 21.12 6.81 -16.12
N SER A 112 21.86 7.54 -15.28
CA SER A 112 22.35 8.88 -15.56
C SER A 112 23.76 9.07 -15.00
N GLY A 113 24.76 8.78 -15.82
CA GLY A 113 26.17 8.89 -15.46
C GLY A 113 26.67 10.30 -15.10
N ASN A 114 25.80 11.33 -15.15
CA ASN A 114 26.16 12.74 -14.96
C ASN A 114 25.53 13.39 -13.72
N VAL A 115 24.87 12.64 -12.84
CA VAL A 115 24.28 13.22 -11.61
C VAL A 115 25.33 13.27 -10.50
N ASP A 116 25.47 14.45 -9.89
CA ASP A 116 26.31 14.66 -8.72
C ASP A 116 25.81 13.85 -7.51
N GLN A 117 26.45 12.72 -7.26
CA GLN A 117 26.15 11.80 -6.17
C GLN A 117 26.67 12.29 -4.80
N SER A 118 27.42 13.40 -4.75
CA SER A 118 27.94 13.95 -3.48
C SER A 118 26.85 14.62 -2.65
N LYS A 119 25.73 15.00 -3.26
CA LYS A 119 24.60 15.63 -2.56
C LYS A 119 23.88 14.64 -1.67
N GLN A 120 23.79 14.97 -0.39
CA GLN A 120 23.01 14.20 0.57
C GLN A 120 21.52 14.32 0.28
N ILE A 121 20.83 13.18 0.19
CA ILE A 121 19.37 13.12 0.09
C ILE A 121 18.79 13.39 1.48
N ARG A 122 17.81 14.31 1.55
CA ARG A 122 17.11 14.67 2.78
C ARG A 122 15.69 14.12 2.82
N VAL A 123 15.10 14.03 4.02
CA VAL A 123 13.73 13.52 4.21
C VAL A 123 12.70 14.34 3.42
N GLU A 124 12.89 15.65 3.28
CA GLU A 124 11.98 16.51 2.51
C GLU A 124 11.92 16.10 1.04
N GLN A 125 13.04 15.63 0.48
CA GLN A 125 13.08 15.13 -0.89
C GLN A 125 12.33 13.80 -1.01
N LEU A 126 12.44 12.92 0.00
CA LEU A 126 11.67 11.67 0.07
C LEU A 126 10.16 11.96 0.16
N THR A 127 9.76 12.87 1.05
CA THR A 127 8.38 13.35 1.20
C THR A 127 7.83 13.96 -0.09
N PHE A 128 8.68 14.60 -0.89
CA PHE A 128 8.28 15.16 -2.18
C PHE A 128 8.08 14.12 -3.28
N ILE A 129 8.95 13.10 -3.37
CA ILE A 129 8.89 12.11 -4.45
C ILE A 129 7.90 10.98 -4.18
N PHE A 130 7.67 10.61 -2.92
CA PHE A 130 6.82 9.49 -2.56
C PHE A 130 5.39 9.60 -3.14
N PRO A 131 4.65 10.71 -2.99
CA PRO A 131 3.31 10.82 -3.57
C PRO A 131 3.29 10.67 -5.10
N LYS A 132 4.35 11.12 -5.79
CA LYS A 132 4.45 10.98 -7.25
C LYS A 132 4.59 9.52 -7.67
N LEU A 133 5.35 8.73 -6.91
CA LEU A 133 5.51 7.30 -7.15
C LEU A 133 4.21 6.54 -6.86
N ILE A 134 3.48 6.92 -5.82
CA ILE A 134 2.14 6.38 -5.52
C ILE A 134 1.15 6.70 -6.63
N ASP A 135 1.12 7.95 -7.11
CA ASP A 135 0.25 8.37 -8.21
C ASP A 135 0.58 7.61 -9.50
N PHE A 136 1.86 7.31 -9.75
CA PHE A 136 2.28 6.47 -10.87
C PHE A 136 1.84 5.01 -10.69
N LYS A 137 2.01 4.42 -9.49
CA LYS A 137 1.51 3.07 -9.19
C LYS A 137 0.00 2.97 -9.38
N ARG A 138 -0.77 3.99 -8.97
CA ARG A 138 -2.22 4.06 -9.21
C ARG A 138 -2.55 4.06 -10.71
N GLN A 139 -1.82 4.82 -11.52
CA GLN A 139 -2.01 4.82 -12.97
C GLN A 139 -1.72 3.46 -13.59
N ILE A 140 -0.64 2.79 -13.18
CA ILE A 140 -0.34 1.41 -13.61
C ILE A 140 -1.48 0.48 -13.24
N ARG A 141 -1.95 0.54 -11.98
CA ARG A 141 -3.06 -0.29 -11.52
C ARG A 141 -4.31 -0.08 -12.38
N ASN A 142 -4.73 1.16 -12.63
CA ASN A 142 -5.87 1.47 -13.49
C ASN A 142 -5.73 0.89 -14.91
N LEU A 143 -4.52 0.85 -15.47
CA LEU A 143 -4.25 0.22 -16.77
C LEU A 143 -4.38 -1.30 -16.70
N LEU A 144 -3.87 -1.91 -15.63
CA LEU A 144 -3.93 -3.36 -15.41
C LEU A 144 -5.35 -3.85 -15.09
N THR A 145 -6.15 -3.03 -14.42
CA THR A 145 -7.53 -3.35 -14.04
C THR A 145 -8.56 -2.74 -14.98
N PHE A 146 -8.16 -2.21 -16.14
CA PHE A 146 -9.05 -1.50 -17.08
C PHE A 146 -10.33 -2.28 -17.42
N ASN A 147 -10.25 -3.61 -17.50
CA ASN A 147 -11.37 -4.49 -17.84
C ASN A 147 -12.06 -5.15 -16.63
N SER A 148 -11.66 -4.87 -15.38
CA SER A 148 -12.13 -5.62 -14.19
C SER A 148 -13.61 -5.39 -13.83
N GLY A 149 -14.33 -4.51 -14.54
CA GLY A 149 -15.75 -4.23 -14.34
C GLY A 149 -16.69 -4.73 -15.44
N TRP A 150 -16.18 -5.46 -16.44
CA TRP A 150 -17.01 -5.98 -17.53
C TRP A 150 -17.70 -7.28 -17.12
N LEU A 151 -19.01 -7.20 -16.81
CA LEU A 151 -19.83 -8.36 -16.44
C LEU A 151 -20.35 -9.14 -17.67
N GLU A 152 -20.58 -8.46 -18.80
CA GLU A 152 -21.05 -9.09 -20.03
C GLU A 152 -20.37 -8.48 -21.26
N ALA A 153 -19.72 -9.32 -22.06
CA ALA A 153 -19.16 -8.97 -23.36
C ALA A 153 -19.56 -10.02 -24.40
N SER A 154 -20.83 -10.02 -24.80
CA SER A 154 -21.38 -11.02 -25.72
C SER A 154 -21.15 -10.69 -27.21
N SER A 155 -20.72 -9.47 -27.52
CA SER A 155 -20.47 -9.03 -28.90
C SER A 155 -19.00 -9.21 -29.31
N THR A 156 -18.76 -9.54 -30.59
CA THR A 156 -17.41 -9.66 -31.15
C THR A 156 -16.58 -8.39 -30.99
N THR A 157 -17.22 -7.20 -31.06
CA THR A 157 -16.53 -5.91 -30.89
C THR A 157 -16.14 -5.65 -29.44
N SER A 158 -16.99 -6.02 -28.47
CA SER A 158 -16.66 -5.98 -27.05
C SER A 158 -15.49 -6.92 -26.73
N VAL A 159 -15.55 -8.17 -27.21
CA VAL A 159 -14.47 -9.15 -27.04
C VAL A 159 -13.16 -8.67 -27.67
N PHE A 160 -13.21 -8.11 -28.88
CA PHE A 160 -12.03 -7.51 -29.53
C PHE A 160 -11.39 -6.42 -28.68
N SER A 161 -12.21 -5.49 -28.14
CA SER A 161 -11.71 -4.41 -27.28
C SER A 161 -11.05 -4.94 -26.01
N ILE A 162 -11.67 -5.92 -25.35
CA ILE A 162 -11.12 -6.57 -24.14
C ILE A 162 -9.79 -7.26 -24.48
N PHE A 163 -9.74 -8.04 -25.56
CA PHE A 163 -8.51 -8.76 -25.93
C PHE A 163 -7.37 -7.83 -26.31
N LEU A 164 -7.66 -6.76 -27.08
CA LEU A 164 -6.66 -5.77 -27.45
C LEU A 164 -6.09 -5.08 -26.22
N THR A 165 -6.96 -4.59 -25.33
CA THR A 165 -6.53 -3.86 -24.12
C THR A 165 -5.83 -4.78 -23.13
N ASN A 166 -6.31 -6.03 -22.93
CA ASN A 166 -5.60 -7.02 -22.11
C ASN A 166 -4.23 -7.38 -22.67
N SER A 167 -4.09 -7.49 -23.99
CA SER A 167 -2.78 -7.75 -24.62
C SER A 167 -1.77 -6.64 -24.30
N ILE A 168 -2.22 -5.38 -24.31
CA ILE A 168 -1.39 -4.23 -23.92
C ILE A 168 -1.06 -4.28 -22.42
N SER A 169 -2.06 -4.44 -21.55
CA SER A 169 -1.86 -4.43 -20.10
C SER A 169 -1.03 -5.61 -19.60
N ASN A 170 -1.20 -6.80 -20.17
CA ASN A 170 -0.43 -8.00 -19.80
C ASN A 170 1.08 -7.82 -20.07
N ASN A 171 1.45 -7.00 -21.06
CA ASN A 171 2.85 -6.66 -21.32
C ASN A 171 3.48 -5.78 -20.24
N LEU A 172 2.71 -5.27 -19.28
CA LEU A 172 3.19 -4.46 -18.15
C LEU A 172 3.34 -5.28 -16.87
N ILE A 173 2.76 -6.48 -16.79
CA ILE A 173 2.86 -7.36 -15.62
C ILE A 173 4.32 -7.70 -15.34
N GLY A 174 4.75 -7.55 -14.08
CA GLY A 174 6.13 -7.78 -13.63
C GLY A 174 7.14 -6.70 -14.02
N LYS A 175 6.77 -5.72 -14.87
CA LYS A 175 7.67 -4.63 -15.28
C LYS A 175 7.75 -3.49 -14.27
N TYR A 176 6.91 -3.51 -13.24
CA TYR A 176 6.88 -2.50 -12.19
C TYR A 176 7.31 -3.04 -10.82
N ASP A 177 7.88 -4.25 -10.74
CA ASP A 177 8.37 -4.85 -9.50
C ASP A 177 9.42 -3.96 -8.80
N GLU A 178 10.19 -3.19 -9.57
CA GLU A 178 11.17 -2.23 -9.04
C GLU A 178 10.47 -1.04 -8.35
N LEU A 179 9.33 -0.58 -8.87
CA LEU A 179 8.50 0.44 -8.22
C LEU A 179 7.95 -0.08 -6.89
N ASP A 180 7.50 -1.34 -6.84
CA ASP A 180 7.01 -1.96 -5.61
C ASP A 180 8.13 -2.10 -4.58
N LYS A 181 9.33 -2.53 -4.97
CA LYS A 181 10.48 -2.58 -4.06
C LYS A 181 10.82 -1.19 -3.49
N VAL A 182 10.79 -0.16 -4.32
CA VAL A 182 11.04 1.22 -3.89
C VAL A 182 9.98 1.66 -2.88
N LEU A 183 8.70 1.49 -3.21
CA LEU A 183 7.58 1.89 -2.35
C LEU A 183 7.54 1.11 -1.02
N GLU A 184 7.90 -0.18 -1.04
CA GLU A 184 8.10 -0.99 0.18
C GLU A 184 9.14 -0.34 1.08
N LEU A 185 10.28 0.09 0.55
CA LEU A 185 11.34 0.71 1.36
C LEU A 185 10.96 2.11 1.89
N PHE A 186 10.08 2.84 1.21
CA PHE A 186 9.49 4.07 1.78
C PHE A 186 8.62 3.74 2.99
N ILE A 187 7.66 2.82 2.81
CA ILE A 187 6.63 2.55 3.83
C ILE A 187 7.24 1.75 5.00
N ASN A 188 8.07 0.78 4.69
CA ASN A 188 8.59 -0.25 5.58
C ASN A 188 10.10 -0.50 5.35
N PRO A 189 10.96 0.47 5.72
CA PRO A 189 12.40 0.36 5.47
C PRO A 189 13.09 -0.80 6.21
N LYS A 190 12.42 -1.33 7.25
CA LYS A 190 12.89 -2.47 8.06
C LYS A 190 12.38 -3.82 7.54
N SER A 191 11.67 -3.84 6.41
CA SER A 191 11.14 -5.05 5.77
C SER A 191 10.33 -5.92 6.74
N LEU A 192 9.54 -5.30 7.61
CA LEU A 192 8.59 -5.99 8.48
C LEU A 192 7.58 -6.77 7.64
N ILE A 193 7.27 -7.98 8.05
CA ILE A 193 6.21 -8.81 7.47
C ILE A 193 5.36 -9.27 8.65
N PHE A 194 4.03 -9.20 8.48
CA PHE A 194 3.10 -9.66 9.50
C PHE A 194 2.37 -10.90 9.03
N THR A 195 2.22 -11.89 9.91
CA THR A 195 1.32 -13.01 9.61
C THR A 195 -0.12 -12.61 9.86
N GLU A 196 -1.06 -13.28 9.21
CA GLU A 196 -2.49 -13.07 9.44
C GLU A 196 -2.86 -13.26 10.92
N GLU A 197 -2.31 -14.28 11.59
CA GLU A 197 -2.55 -14.55 13.01
C GLU A 197 -2.05 -13.42 13.90
N GLU A 198 -0.89 -12.83 13.58
CA GLU A 198 -0.40 -11.66 14.30
C GLU A 198 -1.33 -10.45 14.10
N LEU A 199 -1.83 -10.26 12.88
CA LEU A 199 -2.75 -9.18 12.55
C LEU A 199 -4.10 -9.35 13.25
N ILE A 200 -4.64 -10.57 13.33
CA ILE A 200 -5.85 -10.89 14.08
C ILE A 200 -5.62 -10.60 15.57
N ALA A 201 -4.55 -11.18 16.14
CA ALA A 201 -4.30 -11.16 17.58
C ALA A 201 -3.94 -9.77 18.12
N LYS A 202 -3.21 -8.96 17.35
CA LYS A 202 -2.65 -7.67 17.82
C LYS A 202 -3.36 -6.45 17.23
N PHE A 203 -3.98 -6.59 16.05
CA PHE A 203 -4.47 -5.45 15.26
C PHE A 203 -5.94 -5.58 14.82
N ASN A 204 -6.67 -6.58 15.32
CA ASN A 204 -8.10 -6.83 15.01
C ASN A 204 -8.37 -6.96 13.50
N PHE A 205 -7.48 -7.65 12.78
CA PHE A 205 -7.64 -7.87 11.36
C PHE A 205 -8.83 -8.80 11.07
N PRO A 206 -9.78 -8.40 10.20
CA PRO A 206 -10.96 -9.19 9.88
C PRO A 206 -10.61 -10.36 8.94
N THR A 207 -11.25 -11.52 9.16
CA THR A 207 -10.97 -12.79 8.47
C THR A 207 -12.10 -13.23 7.56
N GLU A 208 -13.15 -12.41 7.41
CA GLU A 208 -14.28 -12.67 6.53
C GLU A 208 -13.80 -12.89 5.09
N ASP A 209 -14.35 -13.92 4.44
CA ASP A 209 -14.08 -14.21 3.03
C ASP A 209 -14.75 -13.14 2.15
N LEU A 210 -13.94 -12.19 1.68
CA LEU A 210 -14.40 -11.11 0.82
C LEU A 210 -15.05 -11.62 -0.46
N SER A 211 -14.60 -12.75 -1.03
CA SER A 211 -15.19 -13.30 -2.24
C SER A 211 -16.62 -13.79 -2.01
N SER A 212 -16.86 -14.46 -0.87
CA SER A 212 -18.22 -14.82 -0.45
C SER A 212 -19.07 -13.60 -0.17
N VAL A 213 -18.54 -12.62 0.57
CA VAL A 213 -19.29 -11.42 0.96
C VAL A 213 -19.63 -10.54 -0.24
N ASP A 214 -18.73 -10.42 -1.22
CA ASP A 214 -19.01 -9.68 -2.46
C ASP A 214 -20.10 -10.39 -3.30
N ALA A 215 -20.08 -11.72 -3.38
CA ALA A 215 -21.07 -12.50 -4.11
C ALA A 215 -22.48 -12.39 -3.49
N ASP A 216 -22.57 -12.41 -2.16
CA ASP A 216 -23.85 -12.27 -1.44
C ASP A 216 -24.42 -10.83 -1.51
N PHE A 217 -23.58 -9.85 -1.87
CA PHE A 217 -23.97 -8.44 -1.93
C PHE A 217 -24.41 -7.99 -3.34
N MET A 218 -24.13 -8.78 -4.38
CA MET A 218 -24.60 -8.53 -5.76
C MET A 218 -26.07 -8.94 -5.94
#